data_AF-A0A353N404-F1
#
_entry.id   AF-A0A353N404-F1
#
_cell.length_a   1.000
_cell.length_b   1.000
_cell.length_c   1.000
_cell.angle_alpha   90.00
_cell.angle_beta   90.00
_cell.angle_gamma   90.00
#
_symmetry.space_group_name_H-M   'P 1'
#
loop_
_entity.id
_entity.type
_entity.pdbx_description
1 polymer ?
#
loop_
_entity_poly.entity_id
_entity_poly.type
_entity_poly.pdbx_seq_one_letter_code
_entity_poly.pdbx_strand_id
1 'polypeptide(L)' 'TEGWCEGVISFEPRGEGGFGYDPLFYLPELELTMAELSDEEKNKISHRAMAMKNFRAYLKDASGA' A
#
# COMPACT_ATOMS: atom_id res chain seq x y z
N THR A 1 2.93 -8.03 -12.39
CA THR A 1 1.88 -7.06 -12.00
C THR A 1 1.52 -7.16 -10.53
N GLU A 2 2.22 -7.97 -9.74
CA GLU A 2 2.01 -8.14 -8.31
C GLU A 2 2.78 -7.08 -7.51
N GLY A 3 2.42 -6.94 -6.24
CA GLY A 3 3.07 -6.06 -5.28
C GLY A 3 2.81 -6.55 -3.87
N TRP A 4 3.75 -6.28 -2.98
CA TRP A 4 3.73 -6.71 -1.59
C TRP A 4 3.95 -5.51 -0.70
N CYS A 5 3.40 -5.56 0.51
CA CYS A 5 3.61 -4.56 1.54
C CYS A 5 3.70 -5.32 2.85
N GLU A 6 4.87 -5.24 3.49
CA GLU A 6 5.13 -5.93 4.74
C GLU A 6 4.72 -5.05 5.91
N GLY A 7 4.25 -5.70 6.96
CA GLY A 7 3.72 -5.06 8.15
C GLY A 7 3.35 -6.10 9.19
N VAL A 8 2.78 -5.64 10.29
CA VAL A 8 2.31 -6.49 11.38
C VAL A 8 0.88 -6.10 11.76
N ILE A 9 0.17 -7.00 12.44
CA ILE A 9 -1.17 -6.71 12.94
C ILE A 9 -1.04 -6.05 14.32
N SER A 10 -1.58 -4.84 14.47
CA SER A 10 -1.63 -4.15 15.76
C SER A 10 -2.66 -4.80 16.70
N PHE A 11 -2.51 -4.54 18.00
CA PHE A 11 -3.46 -5.00 19.01
C PHE A 11 -4.78 -4.23 19.00
N GLU A 12 -4.75 -2.97 18.57
CA GLU A 12 -5.92 -2.09 18.52
C GLU A 12 -5.96 -1.32 17.20
N PRO A 13 -7.16 -1.03 16.66
CA PRO A 13 -7.30 -0.26 15.43
C PRO A 13 -6.93 1.22 15.67
N ARG A 14 -6.23 1.84 14.71
CA ARG A 14 -5.91 3.27 14.71
C ARG A 14 -6.16 3.90 13.34
N GLY A 15 -6.45 5.19 13.30
CA GLY A 15 -6.79 5.91 12.08
C GLY A 15 -8.21 5.68 11.58
N GLU A 16 -8.67 6.59 10.71
CA GLU A 16 -10.03 6.59 10.16
C GLU A 16 -10.04 6.45 8.61
N GLY A 17 -8.86 6.49 7.98
CA GLY A 17 -8.72 6.41 6.53
C GLY A 17 -8.72 4.98 6.00
N GLY A 18 -8.77 4.86 4.68
CA GLY A 18 -8.71 3.55 4.02
C GLY A 18 -9.97 2.70 4.19
N PHE A 19 -9.80 1.38 4.18
CA PHE A 19 -10.88 0.40 4.26
C PHE A 19 -10.38 -0.97 4.76
N GLY A 20 -11.30 -1.84 5.18
CA GLY A 20 -10.97 -3.21 5.57
C GLY A 20 -10.02 -3.26 6.78
N TYR A 21 -8.87 -3.92 6.61
CA TYR A 21 -7.89 -4.13 7.70
C TYR A 21 -6.91 -2.98 7.89
N ASP A 22 -7.04 -1.89 7.13
CA ASP A 22 -6.10 -0.77 7.21
C ASP A 22 -5.89 -0.22 8.63
N PRO A 23 -6.92 -0.13 9.51
CA PRO A 23 -6.71 0.33 10.89
C PRO A 23 -5.88 -0.61 11.76
N LEU A 24 -5.73 -1.87 11.35
CA LEU A 24 -4.96 -2.89 12.09
C LEU A 24 -3.62 -3.21 11.43
N PHE A 25 -3.44 -2.86 10.15
CA PHE A 25 -2.22 -3.15 9.41
C PHE A 25 -1.16 -2.09 9.71
N TYR A 26 -0.27 -2.41 10.66
CA TYR A 26 0.78 -1.53 11.17
C TYR A 26 2.07 -1.65 10.36
N LEU A 27 2.68 -0.50 10.09
CA LEU A 27 3.95 -0.34 9.37
C LEU A 27 5.03 0.10 10.37
N PRO A 28 5.90 -0.81 10.84
CA PRO A 28 6.91 -0.49 11.86
C PRO A 28 7.86 0.65 11.45
N GLU A 29 8.18 0.75 10.15
CA GLU A 29 9.08 1.79 9.64
C GLU A 29 8.48 3.20 9.70
N LEU A 30 7.15 3.32 9.74
CA LEU A 30 6.43 4.59 9.78
C LEU A 30 5.78 4.86 11.14
N GLU A 31 5.76 3.86 12.02
CA GLU A 31 5.01 3.86 13.29
C GLU A 31 3.50 4.15 13.17
N LEU A 32 2.96 3.92 11.97
CA LEU A 32 1.57 4.20 11.60
C LEU A 32 0.89 2.94 11.08
N THR A 33 -0.42 2.90 11.20
CA THR A 33 -1.27 1.94 10.50
C THR A 33 -1.60 2.46 9.10
N MET A 34 -2.01 1.56 8.19
CA MET A 34 -2.42 1.95 6.83
C MET A 34 -3.59 2.93 6.80
N ALA A 35 -4.43 2.97 7.84
CA ALA A 35 -5.54 3.90 7.97
C ALA A 35 -5.14 5.29 8.49
N GLU A 36 -3.94 5.42 9.08
CA GLU A 36 -3.40 6.70 9.53
C GLU A 36 -2.64 7.44 8.43
N LEU A 37 -2.30 6.76 7.33
CA LEU A 37 -1.65 7.37 6.17
C LEU A 37 -2.64 8.23 5.39
N SER A 38 -2.14 9.33 4.83
CA SER A 38 -2.86 10.03 3.77
C SER A 38 -3.00 9.13 2.53
N ASP A 39 -4.03 9.39 1.71
CA ASP A 39 -4.20 8.69 0.43
C ASP A 39 -2.96 8.83 -0.46
N GLU A 40 -2.26 9.96 -0.38
CA GLU A 40 -1.08 10.25 -1.17
C GLU A 40 0.15 9.41 -0.75
N GLU A 41 0.34 9.19 0.56
CA GLU A 41 1.37 8.30 1.08
C GLU A 41 1.06 6.84 0.77
N LYS A 42 -0.20 6.43 0.98
CA LYS A 42 -0.67 5.08 0.69
C LYS A 42 -0.53 4.71 -0.78
N ASN A 43 -0.77 5.67 -1.68
CA ASN A 43 -0.57 5.50 -3.12
C ASN A 43 0.90 5.41 -3.56
N LYS A 44 1.85 5.68 -2.65
CA LYS A 44 3.29 5.48 -2.92
C LYS A 44 3.78 4.13 -2.42
N ILE A 45 3.29 3.65 -1.28
CA ILE A 45 3.90 2.51 -0.58
C ILE A 45 3.05 1.24 -0.56
N SER A 46 1.75 1.32 -0.88
CA SER A 46 0.87 0.14 -0.79
C SER A 46 1.22 -0.95 -1.81
N HIS A 47 0.85 -2.19 -1.47
CA HIS A 47 0.97 -3.34 -2.38
C HIS A 47 0.31 -3.08 -3.74
N ARG A 48 -0.82 -2.37 -3.75
CA ARG A 48 -1.51 -1.95 -4.99
C ARG A 48 -0.70 -0.95 -5.80
N ALA A 49 -0.06 0.02 -5.16
CA ALA A 49 0.81 0.98 -5.84
C ALA A 49 1.97 0.26 -6.54
N MET A 50 2.62 -0.66 -5.84
CA MET A 50 3.72 -1.46 -6.39
C MET A 50 3.25 -2.35 -7.56
N ALA A 51 2.13 -3.05 -7.38
CA ALA A 51 1.49 -3.85 -8.42
C ALA A 51 1.19 -3.05 -9.69
N MET A 52 0.61 -1.85 -9.52
CA MET A 52 0.26 -0.96 -10.61
C MET A 52 1.49 -0.41 -11.33
N LYS A 53 2.56 -0.07 -10.58
CA LYS A 53 3.84 0.35 -11.16
C LYS A 53 4.43 -0.75 -12.05
N ASN A 54 4.42 -2.00 -11.57
CA ASN A 54 4.90 -3.15 -12.32
C ASN A 54 4.02 -3.43 -13.56
N PHE A 55 2.70 -3.28 -13.42
CA PHE A 55 1.78 -3.41 -14.55
C PHE A 55 1.98 -2.34 -15.61
N ARG A 56 2.21 -1.09 -15.20
CA ARG A 56 2.51 0.00 -16.15
C ARG A 56 3.80 -0.27 -16.94
N ALA A 57 4.83 -0.81 -16.30
CA ALA A 57 6.06 -1.20 -17.00
C ALA A 57 5.78 -2.29 -18.05
N TYR A 58 5.07 -3.36 -17.64
CA TYR A 58 4.66 -4.42 -18.56
C TYR A 58 3.87 -3.89 -19.77
N LEU A 59 2.93 -2.95 -19.57
CA LEU A 59 2.17 -2.37 -20.67
C LEU A 59 3.04 -1.59 -21.64
N LYS A 60 4.04 -0.84 -21.17
CA LYS A 60 4.98 -0.12 -22.03
C LYS A 60 5.76 -1.09 -22.91
N ASP A 61 6.34 -2.11 -22.28
CA ASP A 61 7.11 -3.15 -22.96
C ASP A 61 6.26 -3.89 -23.99
N ALA A 62 5.03 -4.25 -23.63
CA ALA A 62 4.09 -4.93 -24.53
C ALA A 62 3.57 -4.04 -25.67
N SER A 63 3.53 -2.73 -25.47
CA SER A 63 3.10 -1.75 -26.50
C SER A 63 4.20 -1.35 -27.49
N GLY A 64 5.46 -1.80 -27.26
CA GLY A 64 6.60 -1.46 -28.11
C GLY A 64 6.99 0.02 -28.10
N ALA A 65 6.61 0.76 -27.05
CA ALA A 65 6.87 2.18 -26.86
C ALA A 65 7.98 2.44 -25.84
#